data_AF-A0A0P1H112-F1
#
_entry.id   AF-A0A0P1H112-F1
#
_cell.length_a   1.000
_cell.length_b   1.000
_cell.length_c   1.000
_cell.angle_alpha   90.00
_cell.angle_beta   90.00
_cell.angle_gamma   90.00
#
_symmetry.space_group_name_H-M   'P 1'
#
loop_
_entity.id
_entity.type
_entity.pdbx_description
1 polymer ?
#
loop_
_entity_poly.entity_id
_entity_poly.type
_entity_poly.pdbx_seq_one_letter_code
_entity_poly.pdbx_strand_id
1 'polypeptide(L)'
;MTQTQKPIVPTKEMTLYQRQRCGQRFKDLAIKGLNPLIKGTGWKRKSAWIFKVEGEWYLTAFITGGTTPNGMQNLLKVELGIKPMAVDPIHWRAQGLHDNLHKPPSFRSDAAWKVPALPMENHEKSDGLTDVEDASRMIFNTIIGMAETARREVASKPFSKVVADHQDADRYRALRWASLIAEGQNTLAIEEIVAHYGIDQAGDAADILAGYQNVIDGTDTIAHRRLVSDIYGNQKAEEPVLKLSQNPTTPKPSLSKYLLSRLNPLRK
;
A
#
# COMPACT_ATOMS: atom_id res chain seq x y z
N MET A 1 -40.91 -10.22 2.24
CA MET A 1 -40.15 -10.36 0.99
C MET A 1 -38.72 -10.74 1.35
N THR A 2 -38.33 -12.00 1.14
CA THR A 2 -36.95 -12.48 1.30
C THR A 2 -36.09 -11.80 0.24
N GLN A 3 -35.13 -10.96 0.66
CA GLN A 3 -34.14 -10.42 -0.28
C GLN A 3 -33.35 -11.59 -0.87
N THR A 4 -33.50 -11.82 -2.18
CA THR A 4 -32.72 -12.83 -2.89
C THR A 4 -31.24 -12.54 -2.69
N GLN A 5 -30.50 -13.49 -2.12
CA GLN A 5 -29.08 -13.33 -1.86
C GLN A 5 -28.37 -13.04 -3.19
N LYS A 6 -27.71 -11.89 -3.27
CA LYS A 6 -27.07 -11.47 -4.52
C LYS A 6 -25.93 -12.44 -4.86
N PRO A 7 -25.73 -12.79 -6.15
CA PRO A 7 -24.78 -13.81 -6.55
C PRO A 7 -23.34 -13.43 -6.20
N ILE A 8 -22.53 -14.48 -6.00
CA ILE A 8 -21.10 -14.40 -5.68
C ILE A 8 -20.23 -15.18 -6.69
N VAL A 9 -20.85 -15.96 -7.56
CA VAL A 9 -20.20 -16.68 -8.65
C VAL A 9 -20.64 -16.05 -9.98
N PRO A 10 -19.72 -15.60 -10.83
CA PRO A 10 -20.04 -15.11 -12.16
C PRO A 10 -20.69 -16.19 -13.05
N THR A 11 -21.68 -15.81 -13.87
CA THR A 11 -22.26 -16.69 -14.90
C THR A 11 -22.20 -16.05 -16.28
N LYS A 12 -22.39 -16.84 -17.36
CA LYS A 12 -22.27 -16.37 -18.74
C LYS A 12 -23.37 -15.39 -19.13
N GLU A 13 -24.53 -15.48 -18.48
CA GLU A 13 -25.72 -14.65 -18.72
C GLU A 13 -25.56 -13.24 -18.11
N MET A 14 -24.56 -13.04 -17.24
CA MET A 14 -24.28 -11.77 -16.61
C MET A 14 -23.43 -10.86 -17.49
N THR A 15 -23.72 -9.57 -17.46
CA THR A 15 -22.83 -8.53 -18.00
C THR A 15 -21.47 -8.53 -17.30
N LEU A 16 -20.43 -8.00 -17.93
CA LEU A 16 -19.10 -7.89 -17.31
C LEU A 16 -19.14 -7.13 -15.97
N TYR A 17 -19.88 -6.03 -15.90
CA TYR A 17 -20.05 -5.27 -14.66
C TYR A 17 -20.69 -6.11 -13.54
N GLN A 18 -21.74 -6.89 -13.84
CA GLN A 18 -22.37 -7.79 -12.86
C GLN A 18 -21.40 -8.86 -12.38
N ARG A 19 -20.59 -9.42 -13.30
CA ARG A 19 -19.55 -10.40 -12.96
C ARG A 19 -18.48 -9.82 -12.04
N GLN A 20 -17.97 -8.62 -12.35
CA GLN A 20 -17.03 -7.91 -11.47
C GLN A 20 -17.62 -7.64 -10.07
N ARG A 21 -18.92 -7.30 -9.99
CA ARG A 21 -19.62 -7.15 -8.71
C ARG A 21 -19.77 -8.46 -7.94
N CYS A 22 -19.86 -9.61 -8.62
CA CYS A 22 -19.82 -10.93 -7.98
C CYS A 22 -18.46 -11.16 -7.32
N GLY A 23 -17.36 -10.94 -8.05
CA GLY A 23 -16.00 -11.08 -7.51
C GLY A 23 -15.71 -10.17 -6.33
N GLN A 24 -16.12 -8.89 -6.41
CA GLN A 24 -15.98 -7.97 -5.28
C GLN A 24 -16.77 -8.45 -4.06
N ARG A 25 -18.00 -8.97 -4.23
CA ARG A 25 -18.79 -9.53 -3.13
C ARG A 25 -18.17 -10.81 -2.57
N PHE A 26 -17.68 -11.70 -3.43
CA PHE A 26 -16.99 -12.92 -3.03
C PHE A 26 -15.80 -12.60 -2.13
N LYS A 27 -14.95 -11.66 -2.56
CA LYS A 27 -13.82 -11.14 -1.78
C LYS A 27 -14.26 -10.63 -0.41
N ASP A 28 -15.26 -9.75 -0.36
CA ASP A 28 -15.70 -9.14 0.91
C ASP A 28 -16.25 -10.20 1.89
N LEU A 29 -16.95 -11.21 1.38
CA LEU A 29 -17.45 -12.32 2.18
C LEU A 29 -16.31 -13.24 2.66
N ALA A 30 -15.34 -13.57 1.81
CA ALA A 30 -14.18 -14.37 2.18
C ALA A 30 -13.33 -13.65 3.26
N ILE A 31 -13.10 -12.35 3.10
CA ILE A 31 -12.41 -11.54 4.12
C ILE A 31 -13.21 -11.52 5.44
N LYS A 32 -14.54 -11.44 5.39
CA LYS A 32 -15.38 -11.51 6.60
C LYS A 32 -15.31 -12.89 7.27
N GLY A 33 -15.21 -13.96 6.49
CA GLY A 33 -15.03 -15.34 6.95
C GLY A 33 -13.72 -15.58 7.70
N LEU A 34 -12.73 -14.69 7.58
CA LEU A 34 -11.49 -14.75 8.35
C LEU A 34 -11.68 -14.45 9.85
N ASN A 35 -12.70 -13.67 10.25
CA ASN A 35 -12.87 -13.25 11.65
C ASN A 35 -12.87 -14.41 12.66
N PRO A 36 -13.63 -15.51 12.46
CA PRO A 36 -13.55 -16.67 13.35
C PRO A 36 -12.19 -17.37 13.31
N LEU A 37 -11.54 -17.43 12.14
CA LEU A 37 -10.25 -18.13 11.96
C LEU A 37 -9.08 -17.41 12.64
N ILE A 38 -9.08 -16.07 12.64
CA ILE A 38 -7.99 -15.29 13.25
C ILE A 38 -8.14 -15.14 14.77
N LYS A 39 -9.31 -15.48 15.34
CA LYS A 39 -9.56 -15.32 16.78
C LYS A 39 -8.57 -16.14 17.61
N GLY A 40 -7.92 -15.49 18.57
CA GLY A 40 -6.95 -16.16 19.46
C GLY A 40 -5.56 -16.39 18.85
N THR A 41 -5.34 -16.07 17.57
CA THR A 41 -4.05 -16.29 16.90
C THR A 41 -3.08 -15.11 17.00
N GLY A 42 -3.53 -13.98 17.57
CA GLY A 42 -2.83 -12.71 17.58
C GLY A 42 -2.97 -11.88 16.30
N TRP A 43 -3.42 -12.50 15.19
CA TRP A 43 -3.79 -11.78 13.97
C TRP A 43 -5.06 -10.95 14.18
N LYS A 44 -5.07 -9.75 13.62
CA LYS A 44 -6.17 -8.79 13.69
C LYS A 44 -6.54 -8.35 12.28
N ARG A 45 -7.77 -7.86 12.10
CA ARG A 45 -8.27 -7.37 10.81
C ARG A 45 -8.69 -5.90 10.88
N LYS A 46 -8.39 -5.15 9.83
CA LYS A 46 -8.94 -3.82 9.55
C LYS A 46 -9.23 -3.69 8.06
N SER A 47 -10.51 -3.64 7.69
CA SER A 47 -10.94 -3.67 6.27
C SER A 47 -10.39 -4.91 5.56
N ALA A 48 -9.62 -4.73 4.48
CA ALA A 48 -8.93 -5.76 3.69
C ALA A 48 -7.51 -6.09 4.20
N TRP A 49 -7.06 -5.45 5.28
CA TRP A 49 -5.77 -5.72 5.90
C TRP A 49 -5.92 -6.72 7.04
N ILE A 50 -5.03 -7.71 7.06
CA ILE A 50 -4.81 -8.62 8.18
C ILE A 50 -3.41 -8.33 8.72
N PHE A 51 -3.25 -8.11 10.01
CA PHE A 51 -1.96 -7.72 10.58
C PHE A 51 -1.70 -8.40 11.91
N LYS A 52 -0.42 -8.55 12.26
CA LYS A 52 0.04 -9.08 13.54
C LYS A 52 1.28 -8.33 13.99
N VAL A 53 1.34 -8.02 15.28
CA VAL A 53 2.57 -7.59 15.94
C VAL A 53 3.13 -8.80 16.67
N GLU A 54 4.40 -9.09 16.44
CA GLU A 54 5.09 -10.24 17.02
C GLU A 54 6.52 -9.85 17.41
N GLY A 55 6.73 -9.64 18.71
CA GLY A 55 7.96 -9.04 19.22
C GLY A 55 8.20 -7.68 18.58
N GLU A 56 9.34 -7.55 17.90
CA GLU A 56 9.76 -6.31 17.23
C GLU A 56 9.23 -6.19 15.80
N TRP A 57 8.46 -7.17 15.31
CA TRP A 57 8.02 -7.24 13.93
C TRP A 57 6.54 -6.87 13.76
N TYR A 58 6.28 -6.16 12.67
CA TYR A 58 4.94 -5.89 12.16
C TYR A 58 4.74 -6.67 10.86
N LEU A 59 3.83 -7.65 10.89
CA LEU A 59 3.41 -8.41 9.72
C LEU A 59 2.08 -7.87 9.22
N THR A 60 1.94 -7.75 7.91
CA THR A 60 0.73 -7.25 7.26
C THR A 60 0.44 -8.05 6.00
N ALA A 61 -0.80 -8.47 5.82
CA ALA A 61 -1.30 -9.09 4.60
C ALA A 61 -2.42 -8.22 4.03
N PHE A 62 -2.26 -7.80 2.78
CA PHE A 62 -3.29 -7.08 2.04
C PHE A 62 -4.03 -8.04 1.11
N ILE A 63 -5.35 -8.11 1.26
CA ILE A 63 -6.19 -9.00 0.46
C ILE A 63 -6.91 -8.19 -0.61
N THR A 64 -6.58 -8.45 -1.86
CA THR A 64 -7.28 -7.90 -3.02
C THR A 64 -8.02 -9.00 -3.77
N GLY A 65 -8.87 -8.62 -4.70
CA GLY A 65 -9.64 -9.57 -5.46
C GLY A 65 -10.67 -8.90 -6.34
N GLY A 66 -11.38 -9.74 -7.09
CA GLY A 66 -12.34 -9.32 -8.10
C GLY A 66 -12.65 -10.53 -8.98
N THR A 67 -12.58 -10.33 -10.29
CA THR A 67 -12.68 -11.41 -11.25
C THR A 67 -11.50 -11.39 -12.21
N THR A 68 -11.25 -12.50 -12.89
CA THR A 68 -10.36 -12.56 -14.07
C THR A 68 -10.76 -11.50 -15.12
N PRO A 69 -9.87 -11.16 -16.09
CA PRO A 69 -10.14 -10.10 -17.08
C PRO A 69 -11.43 -10.33 -17.89
N ASN A 70 -11.79 -11.59 -18.17
CA ASN A 70 -13.03 -11.95 -18.86
C ASN A 70 -14.27 -11.98 -17.94
N GLY A 71 -14.09 -11.75 -16.64
CA GLY A 71 -15.14 -11.74 -15.62
C GLY A 71 -15.62 -13.12 -15.17
N MET A 72 -15.10 -14.22 -15.71
CA MET A 72 -15.73 -15.53 -15.55
C MET A 72 -15.38 -16.26 -14.26
N GLN A 73 -14.27 -15.91 -13.62
CA GLN A 73 -13.82 -16.55 -12.40
C GLN A 73 -13.56 -15.49 -11.34
N ASN A 74 -13.83 -15.80 -10.08
CA ASN A 74 -13.40 -14.99 -8.96
C ASN A 74 -11.86 -15.02 -8.89
N LEU A 75 -11.27 -13.94 -8.41
CA LEU A 75 -9.83 -13.80 -8.21
C LEU A 75 -9.58 -13.30 -6.79
N LEU A 76 -8.63 -13.92 -6.09
CA LEU A 76 -8.13 -13.47 -4.80
C LEU A 76 -6.61 -13.37 -4.87
N LYS A 77 -6.07 -12.27 -4.36
CA LYS A 77 -4.64 -12.05 -4.21
C LYS A 77 -4.32 -11.66 -2.77
N VAL A 78 -3.32 -12.31 -2.19
CA VAL A 78 -2.77 -12.04 -0.86
C VAL A 78 -1.34 -11.55 -1.04
N GLU A 79 -1.03 -10.38 -0.54
CA GLU A 79 0.33 -9.84 -0.50
C GLU A 79 0.75 -9.68 0.96
N LEU A 80 1.80 -10.38 1.38
CA LEU A 80 2.31 -10.30 2.75
C LEU A 80 3.59 -9.48 2.77
N GLY A 81 3.63 -8.50 3.67
CA GLY A 81 4.83 -7.74 3.98
C GLY A 81 5.18 -7.76 5.45
N ILE A 82 6.44 -7.44 5.72
CA ILE A 82 7.01 -7.36 7.07
C ILE A 82 7.86 -6.09 7.22
N LYS A 83 7.92 -5.54 8.43
CA LYS A 83 8.87 -4.50 8.82
C LYS A 83 9.09 -4.47 10.33
N PRO A 84 10.22 -3.93 10.81
CA PRO A 84 10.40 -3.67 12.24
C PRO A 84 9.41 -2.61 12.74
N MET A 85 8.94 -2.77 13.97
CA MET A 85 8.06 -1.82 14.67
C MET A 85 8.74 -0.46 14.91
N ALA A 86 10.08 -0.43 14.95
CA ALA A 86 10.88 0.78 15.13
C ALA A 86 10.87 1.71 13.90
N VAL A 87 10.57 1.20 12.71
CA VAL A 87 10.68 1.99 11.47
C VAL A 87 9.65 3.13 11.40
N ASP A 88 8.37 2.87 11.66
CA ASP A 88 7.37 3.95 11.58
C ASP A 88 7.65 5.09 12.60
N PRO A 89 8.00 4.83 13.88
CA PRO A 89 8.40 5.88 14.80
C PRO A 89 9.56 6.73 14.29
N ILE A 90 10.62 6.12 13.76
CA ILE A 90 11.75 6.85 13.18
C ILE A 90 11.28 7.75 12.03
N HIS A 91 10.49 7.19 11.12
CA HIS A 91 9.97 7.94 9.98
C HIS A 91 9.02 9.07 10.38
N TRP A 92 8.10 8.82 11.31
CA TRP A 92 7.17 9.84 11.78
C TRP A 92 7.86 10.98 12.53
N ARG A 93 8.86 10.66 13.37
CA ARG A 93 9.67 11.70 14.03
C ARG A 93 10.45 12.53 13.01
N ALA A 94 11.05 11.87 12.02
CA ALA A 94 11.74 12.55 10.93
C ALA A 94 10.78 13.49 10.16
N GLN A 95 9.52 13.06 9.97
CA GLN A 95 8.46 13.81 9.31
C GLN A 95 7.72 14.85 10.17
N GLY A 96 8.05 14.96 11.47
CA GLY A 96 7.32 15.84 12.38
C GLY A 96 5.91 15.37 12.74
N LEU A 97 5.57 14.10 12.48
CA LEU A 97 4.25 13.49 12.68
C LEU A 97 4.10 12.82 14.05
N HIS A 98 4.44 13.55 15.13
CA HIS A 98 4.49 13.03 16.50
C HIS A 98 3.16 12.44 16.99
N ASP A 99 2.03 13.01 16.54
CA ASP A 99 0.69 12.51 16.88
C ASP A 99 0.46 11.05 16.44
N ASN A 100 1.22 10.56 15.45
CA ASN A 100 1.12 9.18 14.98
C ASN A 100 1.76 8.18 15.96
N LEU A 101 2.72 8.62 16.80
CA LEU A 101 3.43 7.74 17.74
C LEU A 101 2.49 7.09 18.77
N HIS A 102 1.39 7.76 19.11
CA HIS A 102 0.40 7.29 20.07
C HIS A 102 -0.74 6.48 19.44
N LYS A 103 -0.72 6.27 18.11
CA LYS A 103 -1.79 5.54 17.42
C LYS A 103 -1.63 4.03 17.61
N PRO A 104 -2.75 3.26 17.63
CA PRO A 104 -2.69 1.81 17.79
C PRO A 104 -1.98 1.15 16.59
N PRO A 105 -1.45 -0.08 16.73
CA PRO A 105 -0.77 -0.78 15.63
C PRO A 105 -1.59 -0.91 14.33
N SER A 106 -2.91 -1.00 14.43
CA SER A 106 -3.82 -1.03 13.28
C SER A 106 -3.76 0.23 12.40
N PHE A 107 -3.26 1.33 12.94
CA PHE A 107 -3.00 2.56 12.19
C PHE A 107 -1.89 2.33 11.14
N ARG A 108 -0.88 1.53 11.45
CA ARG A 108 0.25 1.21 10.55
C ARG A 108 -0.16 0.42 9.30
N SER A 109 -1.36 -0.18 9.28
CA SER A 109 -1.92 -0.83 8.08
C SER A 109 -2.39 0.17 7.02
N ASP A 110 -2.83 1.36 7.40
CA ASP A 110 -3.61 2.24 6.50
C ASP A 110 -3.42 3.74 6.82
N ALA A 111 -2.35 4.08 7.53
CA ALA A 111 -2.01 5.46 7.82
C ALA A 111 -1.48 6.13 6.56
N ALA A 112 -1.92 7.37 6.32
CA ALA A 112 -1.21 8.26 5.41
C ALA A 112 0.22 8.45 5.94
N TRP A 113 1.20 8.52 5.03
CA TRP A 113 2.60 8.79 5.40
C TRP A 113 3.23 7.71 6.30
N LYS A 114 2.72 6.48 6.23
CA LYS A 114 3.40 5.30 6.78
C LYS A 114 4.56 4.89 5.87
N VAL A 115 5.53 4.22 6.47
CA VAL A 115 6.49 3.43 5.68
C VAL A 115 5.79 2.11 5.29
N PRO A 116 5.69 1.75 4.01
CA PRO A 116 5.13 0.46 3.62
C PRO A 116 5.99 -0.67 4.19
N ALA A 117 5.36 -1.78 4.56
CA ALA A 117 6.10 -3.00 4.91
C ALA A 117 6.73 -3.57 3.63
N LEU A 118 7.91 -4.19 3.72
CA LEU A 118 8.55 -4.82 2.56
C LEU A 118 7.71 -6.02 2.14
N PRO A 119 7.19 -6.08 0.89
CA PRO A 119 6.52 -7.27 0.41
C PRO A 119 7.52 -8.43 0.38
N MET A 120 7.17 -9.52 1.04
CA MET A 120 8.00 -10.71 1.11
C MET A 120 7.51 -11.76 0.14
N GLU A 121 6.18 -11.87 0.03
CA GLU A 121 5.53 -12.92 -0.73
C GLU A 121 4.23 -12.39 -1.32
N ASN A 122 3.85 -12.95 -2.47
CA ASN A 122 2.53 -12.76 -3.05
C ASN A 122 1.94 -14.11 -3.47
N HIS A 123 0.62 -14.22 -3.36
CA HIS A 123 -0.11 -15.41 -3.79
C HIS A 123 -1.39 -14.99 -4.49
N GLU A 124 -1.63 -15.54 -5.67
CA GLU A 124 -2.82 -15.29 -6.46
C GLU A 124 -3.53 -16.61 -6.78
N LYS A 125 -4.87 -16.60 -6.67
CA LYS A 125 -5.72 -17.75 -6.99
C LYS A 125 -6.98 -17.30 -7.71
N SER A 126 -7.30 -17.97 -8.81
CA SER A 126 -8.54 -17.79 -9.58
C SER A 126 -9.41 -19.04 -9.65
N ASP A 127 -8.79 -20.22 -9.61
CA ASP A 127 -9.51 -21.47 -9.85
C ASP A 127 -10.21 -21.99 -8.58
N GLY A 128 -11.43 -22.51 -8.77
CA GLY A 128 -12.21 -23.15 -7.71
C GLY A 128 -12.75 -22.18 -6.64
N LEU A 129 -12.73 -20.87 -6.87
CA LEU A 129 -13.22 -19.86 -5.93
C LEU A 129 -14.74 -19.67 -5.99
N THR A 130 -15.47 -20.70 -5.60
CA THR A 130 -16.94 -20.72 -5.56
C THR A 130 -17.52 -20.78 -4.14
N ASP A 131 -16.74 -21.31 -3.19
CA ASP A 131 -17.12 -21.41 -1.77
C ASP A 131 -16.35 -20.38 -0.94
N VAL A 132 -17.10 -19.59 -0.15
CA VAL A 132 -16.55 -18.51 0.68
C VAL A 132 -15.82 -19.05 1.90
N GLU A 133 -16.31 -20.11 2.52
CA GLU A 133 -15.68 -20.69 3.71
C GLU A 133 -14.34 -21.32 3.34
N ASP A 134 -14.31 -22.10 2.25
CA ASP A 134 -13.08 -22.68 1.74
C ASP A 134 -12.08 -21.60 1.31
N ALA A 135 -12.55 -20.54 0.64
CA ALA A 135 -11.70 -19.40 0.29
C ALA A 135 -11.13 -18.69 1.53
N SER A 136 -11.93 -18.57 2.60
CA SER A 136 -11.48 -17.97 3.87
C SER A 136 -10.38 -18.81 4.52
N ARG A 137 -10.57 -20.14 4.58
CA ARG A 137 -9.55 -21.08 5.11
C ARG A 137 -8.28 -21.07 4.28
N MET A 138 -8.43 -21.03 2.95
CA MET A 138 -7.31 -20.92 2.02
C MET A 138 -6.52 -19.63 2.28
N ILE A 139 -7.17 -18.46 2.31
CA ILE A 139 -6.50 -17.19 2.60
C ILE A 139 -5.76 -17.26 3.94
N PHE A 140 -6.42 -17.76 4.99
CA PHE A 140 -5.80 -17.87 6.31
C PHE A 140 -4.54 -18.73 6.30
N ASN A 141 -4.62 -19.94 5.73
CA ASN A 141 -3.48 -20.84 5.63
C ASN A 141 -2.34 -20.24 4.78
N THR A 142 -2.67 -19.56 3.69
CA THR A 142 -1.72 -18.83 2.85
C THR A 142 -0.99 -17.75 3.66
N ILE A 143 -1.71 -16.93 4.44
CA ILE A 143 -1.10 -15.90 5.31
C ILE A 143 -0.13 -16.54 6.31
N ILE A 144 -0.52 -17.65 6.96
CA ILE A 144 0.35 -18.33 7.92
C ILE A 144 1.62 -18.86 7.23
N GLY A 145 1.49 -19.52 6.08
CA GLY A 145 2.63 -20.04 5.32
C GLY A 145 3.59 -18.93 4.89
N MET A 146 3.07 -17.84 4.32
CA MET A 146 3.87 -16.68 3.92
C MET A 146 4.56 -16.01 5.11
N ALA A 147 3.89 -15.94 6.27
CA ALA A 147 4.47 -15.37 7.48
C ALA A 147 5.67 -16.18 7.98
N GLU A 148 5.64 -17.51 7.92
CA GLU A 148 6.81 -18.34 8.26
C GLU A 148 8.00 -18.09 7.33
N THR A 149 7.76 -17.95 6.03
CA THR A 149 8.82 -17.59 5.07
C THR A 149 9.41 -16.22 5.38
N ALA A 150 8.56 -15.20 5.58
CA ALA A 150 9.00 -13.86 5.93
C ALA A 150 9.86 -13.83 7.20
N ARG A 151 9.48 -14.60 8.24
CA ARG A 151 10.27 -14.71 9.48
C ARG A 151 11.64 -15.29 9.25
N ARG A 152 11.75 -16.39 8.49
CA ARG A 152 13.04 -17.00 8.17
C ARG A 152 13.97 -16.03 7.45
N GLU A 153 13.42 -15.25 6.53
CA GLU A 153 14.20 -14.29 5.77
C GLU A 153 14.74 -13.16 6.66
N VAL A 154 13.90 -12.53 7.47
CA VAL A 154 14.34 -11.44 8.35
C VAL A 154 15.19 -11.91 9.53
N ALA A 155 15.18 -13.19 9.86
CA ALA A 155 16.08 -13.78 10.86
C ALA A 155 17.49 -14.05 10.31
N SER A 156 17.66 -14.09 8.98
CA SER A 156 18.93 -14.49 8.35
C SER A 156 19.99 -13.38 8.28
N LYS A 157 19.56 -12.12 8.32
CA LYS A 157 20.42 -10.93 8.16
C LYS A 157 19.72 -9.68 8.69
N PRO A 158 20.46 -8.58 8.94
CA PRO A 158 19.85 -7.29 9.28
C PRO A 158 18.79 -6.89 8.26
N PHE A 159 17.68 -6.32 8.72
CA PHE A 159 16.53 -5.99 7.89
C PHE A 159 16.86 -4.94 6.84
N SER A 160 17.73 -3.97 7.15
CA SER A 160 18.26 -3.03 6.17
C SER A 160 18.90 -3.75 4.97
N LYS A 161 19.50 -4.93 5.18
CA LYS A 161 20.08 -5.73 4.11
C LYS A 161 19.03 -6.54 3.34
N VAL A 162 18.01 -7.05 4.01
CA VAL A 162 16.82 -7.64 3.34
C VAL A 162 16.20 -6.62 2.38
N VAL A 163 16.03 -5.37 2.81
CA VAL A 163 15.48 -4.30 1.97
C VAL A 163 16.42 -3.96 0.80
N ALA A 164 17.74 -4.03 1.01
CA ALA A 164 18.75 -3.81 -0.06
C ALA A 164 18.63 -4.80 -1.20
N ASP A 165 18.44 -6.07 -0.82
CA ASP A 165 18.50 -7.20 -1.73
C ASP A 165 17.15 -7.42 -2.45
N HIS A 166 16.11 -6.69 -2.05
CA HIS A 166 14.78 -6.78 -2.66
C HIS A 166 14.80 -6.20 -4.10
N GLN A 167 14.12 -6.88 -5.03
CA GLN A 167 14.09 -6.49 -6.45
C GLN A 167 13.61 -5.04 -6.70
N ASP A 168 12.75 -4.53 -5.81
CA ASP A 168 12.20 -3.17 -5.85
C ASP A 168 12.81 -2.25 -4.77
N ALA A 169 14.05 -2.50 -4.32
CA ALA A 169 14.70 -1.78 -3.21
C ALA A 169 14.58 -0.25 -3.31
N ASP A 170 14.67 0.29 -4.52
CA ASP A 170 14.56 1.72 -4.81
C ASP A 170 13.21 2.34 -4.38
N ARG A 171 12.13 1.55 -4.37
CA ARG A 171 10.80 1.98 -3.88
C ARG A 171 10.70 1.98 -2.36
N TYR A 172 11.63 1.32 -1.68
CA TYR A 172 11.63 1.12 -0.23
C TYR A 172 12.79 1.85 0.47
N ARG A 173 13.27 2.97 -0.10
CA ARG A 173 14.38 3.75 0.48
C ARG A 173 14.07 4.29 1.88
N ALA A 174 12.88 4.85 2.11
CA ALA A 174 12.49 5.30 3.45
C ALA A 174 12.47 4.14 4.48
N LEU A 175 12.03 2.95 4.05
CA LEU A 175 12.10 1.73 4.87
C LEU A 175 13.55 1.36 5.16
N ARG A 176 14.42 1.41 4.15
CA ARG A 176 15.86 1.15 4.27
C ARG A 176 16.53 2.09 5.26
N TRP A 177 16.38 3.40 5.10
CA TRP A 177 17.01 4.41 5.98
C TRP A 177 16.55 4.27 7.43
N ALA A 178 15.24 4.15 7.65
CA ALA A 178 14.71 3.94 8.99
C ALA A 178 15.17 2.62 9.61
N SER A 179 15.38 1.57 8.80
CA SER A 179 15.91 0.29 9.28
C SER A 179 17.38 0.39 9.65
N LEU A 180 18.20 1.10 8.87
CA LEU A 180 19.60 1.37 9.21
C LEU A 180 19.71 2.11 10.55
N ILE A 181 18.89 3.13 10.77
CA ILE A 181 18.85 3.87 12.04
C ILE A 181 18.40 2.96 13.19
N ALA A 182 17.36 2.14 12.99
CA ALA A 182 16.91 1.17 14.00
C ALA A 182 18.00 0.15 14.37
N GLU A 183 18.89 -0.18 13.43
CA GLU A 183 20.02 -1.09 13.61
C GLU A 183 21.30 -0.39 14.12
N GLY A 184 21.24 0.91 14.42
CA GLY A 184 22.39 1.69 14.88
C GLY A 184 23.39 2.10 13.79
N GLN A 185 23.05 1.90 12.52
CA GLN A 185 23.88 2.25 11.35
C GLN A 185 23.62 3.68 10.87
N ASN A 186 23.68 4.65 11.79
CA ASN A 186 23.29 6.03 11.56
C ASN A 186 24.11 6.71 10.44
N THR A 187 25.43 6.53 10.45
CA THR A 187 26.32 7.11 9.42
C THR A 187 25.97 6.61 8.03
N LEU A 188 25.76 5.29 7.88
CA LEU A 188 25.39 4.70 6.60
C LEU A 188 24.02 5.19 6.11
N ALA A 189 23.05 5.38 7.01
CA ALA A 189 21.75 5.93 6.65
C ALA A 189 21.89 7.34 6.02
N ILE A 190 22.71 8.20 6.62
CA ILE A 190 22.98 9.56 6.14
C ILE A 190 23.71 9.53 4.79
N GLU A 191 24.75 8.71 4.66
CA GLU A 191 25.49 8.54 3.40
C GLU A 191 24.55 8.12 2.26
N GLU A 192 23.63 7.20 2.50
CA GLU A 192 22.67 6.75 1.50
C GLU A 192 21.63 7.82 1.13
N ILE A 193 21.16 8.62 2.09
CA ILE A 193 20.25 9.75 1.82
C ILE A 193 20.96 10.78 0.94
N VAL A 194 22.19 11.15 1.30
CA VAL A 194 23.02 12.09 0.53
C VAL A 194 23.32 11.55 -0.86
N ALA A 195 23.67 10.27 -0.99
CA ALA A 195 23.92 9.65 -2.29
C ALA A 195 22.66 9.62 -3.17
N HIS A 196 21.47 9.48 -2.58
CA HIS A 196 20.21 9.45 -3.32
C HIS A 196 19.81 10.82 -3.87
N TYR A 197 19.89 11.87 -3.04
CA TYR A 197 19.46 13.22 -3.44
C TYR A 197 20.58 14.09 -4.04
N GLY A 198 21.85 13.71 -3.84
CA GLY A 198 23.01 14.50 -4.25
C GLY A 198 23.46 15.53 -3.21
N ILE A 199 24.58 16.20 -3.51
CA ILE A 199 25.25 17.18 -2.62
C ILE A 199 24.54 18.55 -2.65
N ASP A 200 23.84 18.89 -3.75
CA ASP A 200 23.09 20.14 -3.89
C ASP A 200 21.72 20.04 -3.20
N GLN A 201 21.77 20.06 -1.86
CA GLN A 201 20.62 19.97 -0.96
C GLN A 201 19.80 21.27 -0.94
N ALA A 202 19.16 21.60 -2.07
CA ALA A 202 18.14 22.63 -2.10
C ALA A 202 16.74 22.01 -1.96
N GLY A 203 15.86 22.66 -1.20
CA GLY A 203 14.46 22.25 -1.06
C GLY A 203 14.26 20.95 -0.28
N ASP A 204 13.33 20.11 -0.75
CA ASP A 204 12.78 18.97 0.00
C ASP A 204 13.86 17.94 0.43
N ALA A 205 14.94 17.79 -0.35
CA ALA A 205 16.04 16.89 -0.03
C ALA A 205 16.78 17.28 1.27
N ALA A 206 17.04 18.57 1.47
CA ALA A 206 17.66 19.08 2.69
C ALA A 206 16.78 18.84 3.91
N ASP A 207 15.47 19.00 3.73
CA ASP A 207 14.50 18.76 4.79
C ASP A 207 14.45 17.28 5.18
N ILE A 208 14.47 16.36 4.20
CA ILE A 208 14.48 14.91 4.45
C ILE A 208 15.73 14.53 5.23
N LEU A 209 16.91 14.99 4.78
CA LEU A 209 18.17 14.71 5.47
C LEU A 209 18.15 15.26 6.90
N ALA A 210 17.79 16.53 7.07
CA ALA A 210 17.70 17.16 8.38
C ALA A 210 16.71 16.43 9.30
N GLY A 211 15.60 15.93 8.75
CA GLY A 211 14.62 15.18 9.52
C GLY A 211 15.17 13.88 10.09
N TYR A 212 15.86 13.08 9.28
CA TYR A 212 16.51 11.86 9.77
C TYR A 212 17.71 12.14 10.69
N GLN A 213 18.48 13.19 10.42
CA GLN A 213 19.57 13.62 11.29
C GLN A 213 19.06 14.03 12.68
N ASN A 214 17.95 14.77 12.76
CA ASN A 214 17.34 15.14 14.05
C ASN A 214 17.02 13.88 14.87
N VAL A 215 16.43 12.86 14.25
CA VAL A 215 16.07 11.60 14.92
C VAL A 215 17.32 10.88 15.45
N ILE A 216 18.41 10.86 14.67
CA ILE A 216 19.71 10.30 15.06
C ILE A 216 20.27 11.06 16.27
N ASP A 217 20.15 12.38 16.29
CA ASP A 217 20.64 13.25 17.37
C ASP A 217 19.74 13.22 18.63
N GLY A 218 18.69 12.40 18.62
CA GLY A 218 17.73 12.30 19.72
C GLY A 218 16.73 13.46 19.79
N THR A 219 16.66 14.29 18.76
CA THR A 219 15.71 15.38 18.61
C THR A 219 14.58 15.03 17.64
N ASP A 220 13.55 15.85 17.62
CA ASP A 220 12.34 15.65 16.83
C ASP A 220 12.20 16.78 15.80
N THR A 221 11.77 16.46 14.58
CA THR A 221 11.50 17.49 13.58
C THR A 221 10.29 18.32 13.99
N ILE A 222 10.41 19.65 13.96
CA ILE A 222 9.29 20.55 14.30
C ILE A 222 8.08 20.26 13.39
N ALA A 223 6.90 20.18 13.99
CA ALA A 223 5.64 19.74 13.39
C ALA A 223 5.05 20.71 12.34
N HIS A 224 5.79 21.07 11.30
CA HIS A 224 5.28 21.88 10.17
C HIS A 224 6.01 21.61 8.84
N ARG A 225 6.98 20.70 8.79
CA ARG A 225 7.68 20.42 7.52
C ARG A 225 6.81 19.59 6.59
N ARG A 226 6.61 20.09 5.37
CA ARG A 226 6.05 19.32 4.25
C ARG A 226 7.10 18.31 3.79
N LEU A 227 7.37 17.30 4.60
CA LEU A 227 8.24 16.21 4.15
C LEU A 227 7.44 15.39 3.13
N VAL A 228 7.90 15.53 1.89
CA VAL A 228 7.27 15.03 0.67
C VAL A 228 7.01 13.52 0.76
N SER A 229 5.96 13.11 0.05
CA SER A 229 5.41 11.76 -0.06
C SER A 229 6.33 10.85 -0.84
N ASP A 230 7.57 10.66 -0.41
CA ASP A 230 8.44 9.64 -1.02
C ASP A 230 8.04 8.21 -0.58
N ILE A 231 6.73 7.95 -0.45
CA ILE A 231 6.17 6.61 -0.43
C ILE A 231 6.26 5.99 -1.84
N TYR A 232 6.37 6.81 -2.88
CA TYR A 232 6.71 6.40 -4.23
C TYR A 232 7.69 7.43 -4.75
N GLY A 233 8.98 7.07 -4.75
CA GLY A 233 10.05 7.94 -5.23
C GLY A 233 9.58 8.74 -6.43
N ASN A 234 9.64 10.06 -6.34
CA ASN A 234 9.51 10.91 -7.51
C ASN A 234 10.42 10.30 -8.57
N GLN A 235 9.84 9.61 -9.56
CA GLN A 235 10.56 9.28 -10.77
C GLN A 235 11.11 10.63 -11.21
N LYS A 236 12.43 10.77 -11.32
CA LYS A 236 13.01 11.85 -12.11
C LYS A 236 12.17 11.86 -13.37
N ALA A 237 11.45 12.96 -13.61
CA ALA A 237 10.69 13.12 -14.83
C ALA A 237 11.66 12.78 -15.95
N GLU A 238 11.40 11.68 -16.66
CA GLU A 238 12.16 11.35 -17.85
C GLU A 238 12.11 12.60 -18.73
N GLU A 239 13.29 13.06 -19.17
CA GLU A 239 13.40 14.21 -20.05
C GLU A 239 12.40 14.07 -21.20
N PRO A 240 11.71 15.14 -21.62
CA PRO A 240 10.78 15.07 -22.72
C PRO A 240 11.54 14.60 -23.97
N VAL A 241 11.29 13.37 -24.40
CA VAL A 241 11.76 12.87 -25.70
C VAL A 241 11.29 13.84 -26.76
N LEU A 242 12.27 14.52 -27.36
CA LEU A 242 12.07 15.54 -28.38
C LEU A 242 11.39 14.97 -29.62
N LYS A 243 10.26 15.61 -29.96
CA LYS A 243 9.75 15.95 -31.31
C LYS A 243 9.57 14.82 -32.31
N LEU A 244 8.33 14.33 -32.39
CA LEU A 244 7.78 13.83 -33.66
C LEU A 244 7.19 15.00 -34.47
N SER A 245 7.89 15.26 -35.58
CA SER A 245 7.44 15.63 -36.92
C SER A 245 6.18 16.52 -37.12
N GLN A 246 6.38 17.52 -37.96
CA GLN A 246 5.44 18.53 -38.43
C GLN A 246 4.29 17.95 -39.29
N ASN A 247 3.06 18.42 -39.01
CA ASN A 247 1.92 18.76 -39.90
C ASN A 247 1.22 17.67 -40.77
N PRO A 248 -0.02 17.89 -41.31
CA PRO A 248 -0.90 19.07 -41.22
C PRO A 248 -2.39 18.80 -40.83
N THR A 249 -2.99 19.86 -40.24
CA THR A 249 -4.40 20.32 -40.30
C THR A 249 -5.57 19.34 -40.60
N THR A 250 -6.44 19.17 -39.61
CA THR A 250 -7.90 18.98 -39.82
C THR A 250 -8.67 19.92 -38.87
N PRO A 251 -9.76 20.59 -39.31
CA PRO A 251 -10.47 21.56 -38.48
C PRO A 251 -11.36 20.86 -37.44
N LYS A 252 -11.31 21.31 -36.18
CA LYS A 252 -12.28 20.94 -35.15
C LYS A 252 -13.55 21.81 -35.28
N PRO A 253 -14.76 21.24 -35.16
CA PRO A 253 -16.00 22.02 -35.14
C PRO A 253 -16.16 22.78 -33.81
N SER A 254 -16.68 24.01 -33.92
CA SER A 254 -16.88 24.94 -32.81
C SER A 254 -17.98 24.49 -31.85
N LEU A 255 -17.67 24.45 -30.55
CA LEU A 255 -18.66 24.42 -29.48
C LEU A 255 -19.25 25.81 -29.29
N SER A 256 -20.40 26.05 -29.91
CA SER A 256 -21.27 27.20 -29.61
C SER A 256 -22.70 26.70 -29.46
N LYS A 257 -23.36 27.19 -28.41
CA LYS A 257 -24.76 26.98 -28.00
C LYS A 257 -25.00 25.70 -27.22
N TYR A 258 -24.97 25.79 -25.90
CA TYR A 258 -26.11 25.45 -25.02
C TYR A 258 -25.81 25.96 -23.61
N LEU A 259 -26.06 27.25 -23.41
CA LEU A 259 -26.28 27.83 -22.09
C LEU A 259 -27.44 28.81 -22.22
N LEU A 260 -28.35 28.72 -21.24
CA LEU A 260 -29.41 29.67 -20.91
C LEU A 260 -30.67 29.61 -21.78
N SER A 261 -31.65 28.83 -21.29
CA SER A 261 -33.00 29.37 -21.26
C SER A 261 -33.79 28.84 -20.05
N ARG A 262 -34.25 29.80 -19.24
CA ARG A 262 -35.48 29.81 -18.42
C ARG A 262 -35.36 29.45 -16.94
N LEU A 263 -35.08 30.51 -16.19
CA LEU A 263 -35.77 30.81 -14.92
C LEU A 263 -37.30 30.79 -15.11
N ASN A 264 -37.97 30.07 -14.20
CA ASN A 264 -39.23 30.34 -13.49
C ASN A 264 -40.24 31.36 -14.06
N PRO A 265 -41.57 31.10 -13.88
CA PRO A 265 -42.19 31.59 -12.65
C PRO A 265 -43.27 30.70 -12.00
N LEU A 266 -43.51 31.06 -10.74
CA LEU A 266 -44.45 30.61 -9.72
C LEU A 266 -45.95 30.59 -10.10
N ARG A 267 -46.71 29.94 -9.21
CA ARG A 267 -48.19 29.92 -8.93
C ARG A 267 -48.84 28.58 -9.36
N LYS A 268 -49.56 27.86 -8.51
CA LYS A 268 -50.26 28.16 -7.25
C LYS A 268 -49.99 27.08 -6.20
#